data_AF-A0A9P6WUE1-F1
#
_entry.id   AF-A0A9P6WUE1-F1
#
_cell.length_a   1.000
_cell.length_b   1.000
_cell.length_c   1.000
_cell.angle_alpha   90.00
_cell.angle_beta   90.00
_cell.angle_gamma   90.00
#
_symmetry.space_group_name_H-M   'P 1'
#
loop_
_entity.id
_entity.type
_entity.pdbx_description
1 polymer ?
#
loop_
_entity_poly.entity_id
_entity_poly.type
_entity_poly.pdbx_seq_one_letter_code
_entity_poly.pdbx_strand_id
1 'polypeptide(L)'
;MRSRREDFLLFVKSNNIHPPLSSSTISSWLHRGFISLCTSESGVSLRSLASSRALDLDVSRDDIVTLGNWASLDTFAQHYQRNHMANVDFTSMTLSGVEDDDFFDAQDSFSGSAQ
;
A
#
# COMPACT_ATOMS: atom_id res chain seq x y z
N MET A 1 24.55 16.33 -28.68
CA MET A 1 24.58 15.96 -27.26
C MET A 1 23.22 15.38 -26.88
N ARG A 2 23.13 14.06 -26.61
CA ARG A 2 21.90 13.45 -26.09
C ARG A 2 21.88 13.67 -24.59
N SER A 3 20.90 14.45 -24.10
CA SER A 3 20.62 14.55 -22.67
C SER A 3 20.10 13.19 -22.20
N ARG A 4 20.90 12.47 -21.40
CA ARG A 4 20.48 11.27 -20.70
C ARG A 4 19.59 11.76 -19.56
N ARG A 5 18.26 11.65 -19.71
CA ARG A 5 17.36 11.70 -18.54
C ARG A 5 17.77 10.54 -17.66
N GLU A 6 18.25 10.84 -16.47
CA GLU A 6 18.41 9.83 -15.43
C GLU A 6 17.00 9.45 -14.99
N ASP A 7 16.58 8.24 -15.34
CA ASP A 7 15.31 7.68 -14.91
C ASP A 7 15.40 7.43 -13.40
N PHE A 8 15.07 8.44 -12.60
CA PHE A 8 15.01 8.34 -11.14
C PHE A 8 13.88 7.38 -10.76
N LEU A 9 14.20 6.10 -10.61
CA LEU A 9 13.27 5.11 -10.07
C LEU A 9 13.01 5.44 -8.60
N LEU A 10 11.76 5.82 -8.30
CA LEU A 10 11.29 6.22 -6.97
C LEU A 10 11.41 5.09 -5.92
N PHE A 11 11.49 3.83 -6.37
CA PHE A 11 11.56 2.64 -5.51
C PHE A 11 12.97 2.04 -5.52
N VAL A 12 13.73 2.35 -4.48
CA VAL A 12 15.10 1.86 -4.25
C VAL A 12 15.06 0.49 -3.55
N LYS A 13 16.01 -0.41 -3.84
CA LYS A 13 16.08 -1.81 -3.38
C LYS A 13 15.16 -2.83 -4.08
N SER A 14 14.80 -2.59 -5.34
CA SER A 14 14.36 -3.70 -6.20
C SER A 14 15.59 -4.45 -6.72
N ASN A 15 15.57 -5.78 -6.74
CA ASN A 15 16.57 -6.61 -7.43
C ASN A 15 16.71 -6.26 -8.92
N ASN A 16 15.70 -5.61 -9.51
CA ASN A 16 15.67 -5.18 -10.90
C ASN A 16 15.38 -3.68 -11.02
N ILE A 17 16.42 -2.86 -10.86
CA ILE A 17 16.45 -1.39 -11.01
C ILE A 17 16.31 -0.89 -12.47
N HIS A 18 15.73 -1.68 -13.37
CA HIS A 18 15.60 -1.32 -14.79
C HIS A 18 14.15 -1.31 -15.29
N PRO A 19 13.31 -2.32 -14.99
CA PRO A 19 11.87 -2.17 -15.16
C PRO A 19 11.24 -1.45 -13.96
N PRO A 20 10.20 -0.61 -14.17
CA PRO A 20 9.34 -0.17 -13.09
C PRO A 20 8.79 -1.38 -12.32
N LEU A 21 8.73 -1.30 -10.99
CA LEU A 21 8.06 -2.31 -10.18
C LEU A 21 6.62 -2.48 -10.65
N SER A 22 6.17 -3.74 -10.77
CA SER A 22 4.77 -4.00 -11.04
C SER A 22 3.91 -3.63 -9.83
N SER A 23 2.65 -3.29 -10.08
CA SER A 23 1.65 -3.08 -9.02
C SER A 23 1.50 -4.31 -8.13
N SER A 24 1.68 -5.52 -8.66
CA SER A 24 1.63 -6.76 -7.89
C SER A 24 2.77 -6.85 -6.88
N THR A 25 4.01 -6.49 -7.24
CA THR A 25 5.14 -6.48 -6.32
C THR A 25 4.91 -5.50 -5.17
N ILE A 26 4.50 -4.28 -5.49
CA ILE A 26 4.21 -3.25 -4.48
C ILE A 26 3.06 -3.71 -3.57
N SER A 27 2.02 -4.30 -4.14
CA SER A 27 0.88 -4.84 -3.38
C SER A 27 1.33 -5.93 -2.40
N SER A 28 2.15 -6.89 -2.83
CA SER A 28 2.65 -7.95 -1.95
C SER A 28 3.47 -7.40 -0.78
N TRP A 29 4.34 -6.43 -1.05
CA TRP A 29 5.14 -5.78 0.00
C TRP A 29 4.26 -5.03 1.00
N LEU A 30 3.27 -4.26 0.53
CA LEU A 30 2.33 -3.54 1.40
C LEU A 30 1.47 -4.51 2.22
N HIS A 31 0.99 -5.60 1.63
CA HIS A 31 0.15 -6.55 2.35
C HIS A 31 0.92 -7.31 3.44
N ARG A 32 2.12 -7.83 3.12
CA ARG A 32 2.94 -8.63 4.05
C ARG A 32 3.68 -7.79 5.08
N GLY A 33 4.25 -6.67 4.65
CA GLY A 33 5.14 -5.85 5.48
C GLY A 33 4.43 -4.78 6.29
N PHE A 34 3.15 -4.51 6.01
CA PHE A 34 2.45 -3.38 6.62
C PHE A 34 1.02 -3.72 7.03
N ILE A 35 0.15 -4.07 6.07
CA ILE A 35 -1.29 -4.24 6.36
C ILE A 35 -1.52 -5.41 7.32
N SER A 36 -0.87 -6.56 7.09
CA SER A 36 -1.02 -7.74 7.96
C SER A 36 -0.50 -7.54 9.37
N LEU A 37 0.42 -6.60 9.57
CA LEU A 37 0.93 -6.26 10.88
C LEU A 37 -0.06 -5.34 11.62
N CYS A 38 -0.73 -4.45 10.90
CA CYS A 38 -1.65 -3.48 11.49
C CYS A 38 -3.06 -4.03 11.75
N THR A 39 -3.51 -5.04 11.02
CA THR A 39 -4.85 -5.61 11.15
C THR A 39 -4.95 -7.03 10.59
N SER A 40 -5.89 -7.82 11.12
CA SER A 40 -6.31 -9.12 10.58
C SER A 40 -7.58 -9.03 9.70
N GLU A 41 -8.16 -7.85 9.53
CA GLU A 41 -9.37 -7.64 8.74
C GLU A 41 -9.07 -7.78 7.23
N SER A 42 -9.93 -8.50 6.51
CA SER A 42 -9.78 -8.71 5.07
C SER A 42 -10.25 -7.51 4.25
N GLY A 43 -9.74 -7.40 3.02
CA GLY A 43 -10.12 -6.33 2.09
C GLY A 43 -9.64 -4.93 2.51
N VAL A 44 -8.72 -4.85 3.48
CA VAL A 44 -8.10 -3.60 3.91
C VAL A 44 -7.01 -3.21 2.92
N SER A 45 -7.02 -1.93 2.53
CA SER A 45 -5.99 -1.29 1.71
C SER A 45 -5.33 -0.14 2.48
N LEU A 46 -4.09 0.21 2.12
CA LEU A 46 -3.42 1.39 2.68
C LEU A 46 -4.28 2.66 2.53
N ARG A 47 -4.97 2.79 1.41
CA ARG A 47 -5.86 3.93 1.15
C ARG A 47 -7.05 3.98 2.11
N SER A 48 -7.70 2.85 2.37
CA SER A 48 -8.80 2.80 3.35
C SER A 48 -8.31 3.17 4.76
N LEU A 49 -7.11 2.73 5.14
CA LEU A 49 -6.53 3.01 6.45
C LEU A 49 -6.18 4.49 6.63
N ALA A 50 -5.49 5.07 5.65
CA ALA A 50 -5.18 6.49 5.61
C ALA A 50 -6.45 7.36 5.65
N SER A 51 -7.50 6.92 4.95
CA SER A 51 -8.79 7.62 4.92
C SER A 51 -9.53 7.56 6.25
N SER A 52 -9.49 6.42 6.94
CA SER A 52 -10.02 6.31 8.31
C SER A 52 -9.31 7.26 9.26
N ARG A 53 -7.98 7.38 9.15
CA ARG A 53 -7.21 8.33 9.95
C ARG A 53 -7.51 9.79 9.59
N ALA A 54 -7.68 10.09 8.31
CA ALA A 54 -8.05 11.43 7.86
C ALA A 54 -9.44 11.84 8.37
N LEU A 55 -10.40 10.91 8.40
CA LEU A 55 -11.73 11.17 8.96
C LEU A 55 -11.69 11.48 10.46
N ASP A 56 -10.80 10.83 11.22
CA ASP A 56 -10.59 11.10 12.65
C ASP A 56 -9.97 12.48 12.91
N LEU A 57 -9.29 13.04 11.91
CA LEU A 57 -8.72 14.38 11.93
C LEU A 57 -9.64 15.43 11.27
N ASP A 58 -10.93 15.13 11.15
CA ASP A 58 -11.96 15.99 10.57
C ASP A 58 -11.70 16.42 9.11
N VAL A 59 -10.94 15.64 8.33
CA VAL A 59 -10.83 15.86 6.89
C VAL A 59 -12.18 15.52 6.23
N SER A 60 -12.67 16.41 5.36
CA SER A 60 -13.98 16.24 4.73
C SER A 60 -14.03 14.98 3.87
N ARG A 61 -15.20 14.32 3.83
CA ARG A 61 -15.38 13.11 3.01
C ARG A 61 -15.18 13.40 1.52
N ASP A 62 -15.59 14.59 1.06
CA ASP A 62 -15.43 14.99 -0.34
C ASP A 62 -13.95 15.16 -0.72
N ASP A 63 -13.14 15.73 0.18
CA ASP A 63 -11.68 15.84 -0.02
C ASP A 63 -11.04 14.45 -0.04
N ILE A 64 -11.43 13.56 0.87
CA ILE A 64 -10.91 12.18 0.90
C ILE A 64 -11.28 11.43 -0.37
N VAL A 65 -12.51 11.59 -0.88
CA VAL A 65 -12.93 10.97 -2.16
C VAL A 65 -12.10 11.47 -3.33
N THR A 66 -11.85 12.78 -3.36
CA THR A 66 -11.05 13.42 -4.40
C THR A 66 -9.59 12.97 -4.34
N LEU A 67 -8.96 13.04 -3.16
CA LEU A 67 -7.56 12.64 -2.94
C LEU A 67 -7.35 11.13 -3.08
N GLY A 68 -8.33 10.34 -2.66
CA GLY A 68 -8.36 8.88 -2.80
C GLY A 68 -8.66 8.40 -4.21
N ASN A 69 -9.04 9.30 -5.13
CA ASN A 69 -9.42 9.00 -6.50
C ASN A 69 -10.45 7.87 -6.59
N TRP A 70 -11.52 7.95 -5.80
CA TRP A 70 -12.63 7.00 -5.87
C TRP A 70 -13.70 7.45 -6.85
N ALA A 71 -14.43 6.48 -7.41
CA ALA A 71 -15.46 6.74 -8.40
C ALA A 71 -16.63 7.57 -7.83
N SER A 72 -16.97 7.39 -6.56
CA SER A 72 -18.01 8.15 -5.86
C SER A 72 -17.85 8.08 -4.34
N LEU A 73 -18.56 8.97 -3.65
CA LEU A 73 -18.71 8.93 -2.20
C LEU A 73 -19.38 7.62 -1.72
N ASP A 74 -20.34 7.09 -2.47
CA ASP A 74 -21.00 5.82 -2.14
C ASP A 74 -20.03 4.64 -2.21
N THR A 75 -19.20 4.60 -3.27
CA THR A 75 -18.16 3.58 -3.41
C THR A 75 -17.20 3.64 -2.21
N PHE A 76 -16.81 4.85 -1.79
CA PHE A 76 -16.01 5.02 -0.59
C PHE A 76 -16.70 4.48 0.67
N ALA A 77 -17.90 4.97 0.95
CA ALA A 77 -18.62 4.67 2.17
C ALA A 77 -18.91 3.17 2.33
N GLN A 78 -19.24 2.47 1.24
CA GLN A 78 -19.64 1.07 1.28
C GLN A 78 -18.46 0.10 1.30
N HIS A 79 -17.34 0.43 0.66
CA HIS A 79 -16.25 -0.54 0.43
C HIS A 79 -14.93 -0.18 1.11
N TYR A 80 -14.71 1.10 1.40
CA TYR A 80 -13.39 1.61 1.81
C TYR A 80 -13.42 2.31 3.16
N GLN A 81 -14.52 2.94 3.57
CA GLN A 81 -14.64 3.64 4.84
C GLN A 81 -14.62 2.65 6.03
N ARG A 82 -13.64 2.80 6.93
CA ARG A 82 -13.44 1.92 8.11
C ARG A 82 -13.18 2.73 9.36
N ASN A 83 -14.18 3.50 9.81
CA ASN A 83 -14.01 4.44 10.92
C ASN A 83 -13.47 3.79 12.20
N HIS A 84 -13.80 2.52 12.46
CA HIS A 84 -13.30 1.78 13.62
C HIS A 84 -11.78 1.56 13.60
N MET A 85 -11.13 1.73 12.44
CA MET A 85 -9.70 1.58 12.26
C MET A 85 -8.90 2.88 12.37
N ALA A 86 -9.56 4.01 12.70
CA ALA A 86 -8.91 5.32 12.84
C ALA A 86 -7.76 5.35 13.86
N ASN A 87 -7.81 4.46 14.85
CA ASN A 87 -6.85 4.35 15.94
C ASN A 87 -5.78 3.28 15.72
N VAL A 88 -5.83 2.56 14.60
CA VAL A 88 -4.75 1.64 14.27
C VAL A 88 -3.51 2.48 13.97
N ASP A 89 -2.48 2.28 14.78
CA ASP A 89 -1.25 3.04 14.67
C ASP A 89 -0.37 2.44 13.56
N PHE A 90 -0.63 2.89 12.34
CA PHE A 90 0.16 2.55 11.16
C PHE A 90 1.54 3.23 11.13
N THR A 91 1.79 4.21 12.01
CA THR A 91 3.02 5.01 12.01
C THR A 91 4.07 4.50 12.98
N SER A 92 3.68 3.79 14.04
CA SER A 92 4.61 3.16 14.99
C SER A 92 5.11 1.78 14.55
N MET A 93 4.57 1.22 13.47
CA MET A 93 5.20 0.09 12.78
C MET A 93 6.40 0.57 11.97
N THR A 94 7.43 1.07 12.66
CA THR A 94 8.79 0.85 12.18
C THR A 94 8.95 -0.66 12.02
N LEU A 95 9.30 -1.10 10.81
CA LEU A 95 9.63 -2.47 10.42
C LEU A 95 10.62 -3.10 11.41
N SER A 96 10.13 -3.52 12.57
CA SER A 96 10.92 -4.05 13.67
C SER A 96 11.07 -5.55 13.38
N GLY A 97 11.95 -5.87 12.43
CA GLY A 97 12.20 -7.25 12.04
C GLY A 97 12.13 -7.52 10.54
N VAL A 98 12.75 -6.67 9.70
CA VAL A 98 13.32 -7.17 8.45
C VAL A 98 14.83 -7.29 8.71
N GLU A 99 15.19 -8.29 9.52
CA GLU A 99 16.58 -8.76 9.62
C GLU A 99 16.94 -9.69 8.45
N ASP A 100 15.96 -10.10 7.64
CA ASP A 100 16.22 -10.74 6.36
C ASP A 100 16.41 -9.65 5.29
N ASP A 101 17.66 -9.43 4.89
CA ASP A 101 18.06 -8.81 3.63
C ASP A 101 17.59 -9.62 2.39
N ASP A 102 16.48 -10.35 2.51
CA ASP A 102 15.86 -11.09 1.43
C ASP A 102 15.11 -10.09 0.55
N PHE A 103 15.75 -9.75 -0.56
CA PHE A 103 15.10 -9.04 -1.64
C PHE A 103 13.99 -9.91 -2.21
N PHE A 104 12.73 -9.54 -1.95
CA PHE A 104 11.57 -10.30 -2.42
C PHE A 104 11.16 -9.90 -3.84
N ASP A 105 11.46 -10.76 -4.81
CA ASP A 105 10.88 -10.68 -6.15
C ASP A 105 9.47 -11.29 -6.14
N ALA A 106 8.48 -10.60 -6.72
CA ALA A 106 7.08 -11.05 -6.72
C ALA A 106 6.83 -12.39 -7.46
N GLN A 107 7.84 -12.93 -8.15
CA GLN A 107 7.79 -14.24 -8.80
C GLN A 107 7.77 -15.40 -7.78
N ASP A 108 8.27 -15.18 -6.56
CA ASP A 108 8.36 -16.23 -5.53
C ASP A 108 7.00 -16.62 -4.92
N SER A 109 5.91 -15.91 -5.25
CA SER A 109 4.56 -16.20 -4.74
C SER A 109 3.63 -16.92 -5.71
N PHE A 110 3.95 -17.02 -7.01
CA PHE A 110 3.02 -17.63 -7.99
C PHE A 110 3.24 -19.13 -8.23
N SER A 111 4.19 -19.77 -7.54
CA SER A 111 4.30 -21.23 -7.50
C SER A 111 3.36 -21.82 -6.44
N GLY A 112 2.06 -21.79 -6.73
CA GLY A 112 1.01 -22.32 -5.84
C GLY A 112 -0.16 -22.88 -6.64
N SER A 113 0.02 -24.12 -7.11
CA SER A 113 -1.00 -25.14 -7.41
C SER A 113 -2.20 -24.74 -8.29
N ALA A 114 -2.08 -25.01 -9.59
CA ALA A 114 -3.22 -25.52 -10.34
C ALA A 114 -3.50 -26.95 -9.86
N GLN A 115 -4.65 -27.17 -9.21
CA GLN A 115 -5.34 -28.45 -9.17
C GLN A 115 -6.78 -28.25 -9.62
#